data_AF-A0A1G1YL53-F1
#
_entry.id   AF-A0A1G1YL53-F1
#
_cell.length_a   1.000
_cell.length_b   1.000
_cell.length_c   1.000
_cell.angle_alpha   90.00
_cell.angle_beta   90.00
_cell.angle_gamma   90.00
#
_symmetry.space_group_name_H-M   'P 1'
#
loop_
_entity.id
_entity.type
_entity.pdbx_description
1 polymer ?
#
loop_
_entity_poly.entity_id
_entity_poly.type
_entity_poly.pdbx_seq_one_letter_code
_entity_poly.pdbx_strand_id
1 'polypeptide(L)'
;MELFFSAKEIWQLAVIKLLFYIFIALGIGFYFRFKKPILFVGLISLFSAGSYFFLSLHSQLPWWGLQGDEIFVFAFLEKAASGRFFSDFFYSGLPPFYPPLYFWAAGGLGYLFKLNGVQAGRLGVFLVLFLLPLAVYFWQWLFWRKREEDKLLGWQLVLAPALVMVVAEPAAIIFKPYEFVSAVLIVLWSVFLLDDLFYQTLGRLKIMIYGLTGGLLFLTFYFWFFPIFLALALFKLFCPAKIPYYFGRLAAIALLVIAISLPYTWPLFNSYLAFGSDNWQPAFFIPEDLNLYLPFFNFSIFGLAALAGLSAIIFYWKKARFKALGLLLLSAYVWQLINLLAIIVFQAPFLPQKPFLFFGGAAISMALAFGLAEFINDKIKNQNIMSGLFILGWIILASQLLGGSFMDDPGARKQFLAVKQPLREEYLDLIEGLESIDNLSELTVLSSGLGEVSAFLPLNYYISYNIHFSHPAAGFFDRFYFISNLTAASSAKDFYQKLKMAPFGPIDALLLLKGDGFYPINFWLDKYPLGAGGEELRLSADLINERYFAKIFEDKHFVFYKVK
;
A
#
# COMPACT_ATOMS: atom_id res chain seq x y z
N MET A 1 -26.94 16.07 4.81
CA MET A 1 -26.67 16.54 3.43
C MET A 1 -27.25 15.48 2.52
N GLU A 2 -28.28 15.81 1.74
CA GLU A 2 -28.92 14.85 0.83
C GLU A 2 -27.92 14.46 -0.29
N LEU A 3 -27.86 13.18 -0.63
CA LEU A 3 -26.99 12.67 -1.70
C LEU A 3 -27.71 12.84 -3.04
N PHE A 4 -27.29 13.81 -3.84
CA PHE A 4 -27.79 14.00 -5.20
C PHE A 4 -26.90 13.24 -6.19
N PHE A 5 -27.46 12.22 -6.85
CA PHE A 5 -26.77 11.47 -7.90
C PHE A 5 -27.20 11.97 -9.27
N SER A 6 -26.23 12.20 -10.15
CA SER A 6 -26.45 12.38 -11.58
C SER A 6 -26.88 11.07 -12.25
N ALA A 7 -27.47 11.17 -13.46
CA ALA A 7 -27.84 9.99 -14.24
C ALA A 7 -26.64 9.05 -14.52
N LYS A 8 -25.43 9.60 -14.70
CA LYS A 8 -24.20 8.82 -14.92
C LYS A 8 -23.82 8.02 -13.67
N GLU A 9 -23.91 8.62 -12.50
CA GLU A 9 -23.59 7.97 -11.23
C GLU A 9 -24.61 6.89 -10.88
N ILE A 10 -25.90 7.15 -11.09
CA ILE A 10 -26.96 6.14 -10.94
C ILE A 10 -26.69 4.95 -11.87
N TRP A 11 -26.34 5.21 -13.13
CA TRP A 11 -26.00 4.15 -14.08
C TRP A 11 -24.80 3.32 -13.62
N GLN A 12 -23.72 3.95 -13.13
CA GLN A 12 -22.56 3.22 -12.61
C GLN A 12 -22.92 2.32 -11.43
N LEU A 13 -23.69 2.82 -10.48
CA LEU A 13 -24.17 2.04 -9.34
C LEU A 13 -25.07 0.88 -9.78
N ALA A 14 -25.96 1.11 -10.74
CA ALA A 14 -26.82 0.08 -11.31
C ALA A 14 -26.00 -1.03 -12.00
N VAL A 15 -24.95 -0.67 -12.74
CA VAL A 15 -24.04 -1.65 -13.36
C VAL A 15 -23.30 -2.47 -12.30
N ILE A 16 -22.80 -1.85 -11.23
CA ILE A 16 -22.14 -2.59 -10.14
C ILE A 16 -23.12 -3.58 -9.49
N LYS A 17 -24.38 -3.19 -9.28
CA LYS A 17 -25.42 -4.10 -8.77
C LYS A 17 -25.80 -5.20 -9.75
N LEU A 18 -25.84 -4.92 -11.05
CA LEU A 18 -26.03 -5.94 -12.06
C LEU A 18 -24.88 -6.97 -12.03
N LEU A 19 -23.63 -6.51 -11.93
CA LEU A 19 -22.47 -7.39 -11.78
C LEU A 19 -22.57 -8.27 -10.52
N PHE A 20 -23.08 -7.74 -9.42
CA PHE A 20 -23.34 -8.50 -8.19
C PHE A 20 -24.33 -9.65 -8.41
N TYR A 21 -25.47 -9.39 -9.07
CA TYR A 21 -26.44 -10.45 -9.37
C TYR A 21 -25.91 -11.47 -10.39
N ILE A 22 -25.18 -11.02 -11.40
CA ILE A 22 -24.51 -11.90 -12.37
C ILE A 22 -23.48 -12.79 -11.66
N PHE A 23 -22.68 -12.24 -10.74
CA PHE A 23 -21.70 -13.01 -9.97
C PHE A 23 -22.36 -14.12 -9.15
N ILE A 24 -23.49 -13.83 -8.49
CA ILE A 24 -24.26 -14.84 -7.76
C ILE A 24 -24.81 -15.91 -8.71
N ALA A 25 -25.51 -15.51 -9.77
CA ALA A 25 -26.14 -16.41 -10.71
C ALA A 25 -25.13 -17.33 -11.42
N LEU A 26 -24.02 -16.77 -11.91
CA LEU A 26 -22.97 -17.53 -12.57
C LEU A 26 -22.24 -18.47 -11.61
N GLY A 27 -21.96 -18.04 -10.37
CA GLY A 27 -21.32 -18.91 -9.39
C GLY A 27 -22.18 -20.14 -9.06
N ILE A 28 -23.47 -19.93 -8.82
CA ILE A 28 -24.43 -21.02 -8.59
C ILE A 28 -24.54 -21.91 -9.84
N GLY A 29 -24.69 -21.32 -11.03
CA GLY A 29 -24.74 -22.06 -12.29
C GLY A 29 -23.48 -22.90 -12.55
N PHE A 30 -22.29 -22.34 -12.32
CA PHE A 30 -21.02 -23.03 -12.51
C PHE A 30 -20.82 -24.17 -11.53
N TYR A 31 -21.30 -24.03 -10.29
CA TYR A 31 -21.27 -25.10 -9.29
C TYR A 31 -22.09 -26.32 -9.72
N PHE A 32 -23.27 -26.12 -10.28
CA PHE A 32 -24.09 -27.24 -10.74
C PHE A 32 -23.67 -27.78 -12.11
N ARG A 33 -23.06 -26.96 -12.99
CA ARG A 33 -22.78 -27.35 -14.39
C ARG A 33 -21.33 -27.74 -14.69
N PHE A 34 -20.34 -26.96 -14.24
CA PHE A 34 -18.95 -27.08 -14.72
C PHE A 34 -17.97 -27.55 -13.65
N LYS A 35 -18.20 -27.23 -12.36
CA LYS A 35 -17.38 -27.65 -11.21
C LYS A 35 -15.86 -27.42 -11.35
N LYS A 36 -15.42 -26.51 -12.24
CA LYS A 36 -14.00 -26.19 -12.46
C LYS A 36 -13.56 -25.07 -11.50
N PRO A 37 -12.61 -25.31 -10.58
CA PRO A 37 -12.17 -24.32 -9.57
C PRO A 37 -11.76 -22.97 -10.15
N ILE A 38 -11.01 -22.98 -11.25
CA ILE A 38 -10.51 -21.77 -11.91
C ILE A 38 -11.64 -20.83 -12.37
N LEU A 39 -12.83 -21.35 -12.69
CA LEU A 39 -13.97 -20.51 -13.08
C LEU A 39 -14.45 -19.65 -11.92
N PHE A 40 -14.47 -20.18 -10.70
CA PHE A 40 -14.88 -19.42 -9.50
C PHE A 40 -13.86 -18.34 -9.16
N VAL A 41 -12.57 -18.66 -9.26
CA VAL A 41 -11.50 -17.67 -9.04
C VAL A 41 -11.57 -16.59 -10.11
N GLY A 42 -11.77 -16.95 -11.37
CA GLY A 42 -12.00 -16.00 -12.46
C GLY A 42 -13.22 -15.11 -12.21
N LEU A 43 -14.34 -15.66 -11.71
CA LEU A 43 -15.50 -14.86 -11.32
C LEU A 43 -15.19 -13.87 -10.19
N ILE A 44 -14.44 -14.29 -9.15
CA ILE A 44 -14.04 -13.41 -8.03
C ILE A 44 -13.17 -12.25 -8.55
N SER A 45 -12.18 -12.56 -9.38
CA SER A 45 -11.31 -11.58 -10.03
C SER A 45 -12.08 -10.59 -10.89
N LEU A 46 -12.93 -11.09 -11.79
CA LEU A 46 -13.73 -10.27 -12.71
C LEU A 46 -14.74 -9.41 -11.95
N PHE A 47 -15.40 -9.95 -10.94
CA PHE A 47 -16.38 -9.20 -10.16
C PHE A 47 -15.71 -8.10 -9.32
N SER A 48 -14.60 -8.40 -8.64
CA SER A 48 -13.88 -7.42 -7.81
C SER A 48 -13.30 -6.30 -8.66
N ALA A 49 -12.56 -6.63 -9.72
CA ALA A 49 -11.95 -5.66 -10.60
C ALA A 49 -13.00 -4.90 -11.45
N GLY A 50 -14.03 -5.58 -11.94
CA GLY A 50 -15.12 -4.96 -12.69
C GLY A 50 -15.92 -3.97 -11.84
N SER A 51 -16.24 -4.33 -10.59
CA SER A 51 -16.90 -3.40 -9.66
C SER A 51 -16.05 -2.16 -9.41
N TYR A 52 -14.73 -2.33 -9.20
CA TYR A 52 -13.81 -1.22 -9.01
C TYR A 52 -13.67 -0.34 -10.26
N PHE A 53 -13.64 -0.96 -11.45
CA PHE A 53 -13.58 -0.23 -12.70
C PHE A 53 -14.76 0.74 -12.83
N PHE A 54 -15.99 0.26 -12.64
CA PHE A 54 -17.18 1.13 -12.70
C PHE A 54 -17.24 2.14 -11.55
N LEU A 55 -16.71 1.78 -10.37
CA LEU A 55 -16.60 2.69 -9.23
C LEU A 55 -15.70 3.89 -9.54
N SER A 56 -14.52 3.62 -10.11
CA SER A 56 -13.46 4.59 -10.40
C SER A 56 -13.61 5.30 -11.75
N LEU A 57 -14.57 4.87 -12.58
CA LEU A 57 -14.83 5.42 -13.89
C LEU A 57 -15.25 6.90 -13.77
N HIS A 58 -14.53 7.77 -14.48
CA HIS A 58 -14.66 9.23 -14.43
C HIS A 58 -14.34 9.89 -13.09
N SER A 59 -13.75 9.17 -12.11
CA SER A 59 -13.22 9.82 -10.92
C SER A 59 -12.02 10.70 -11.29
N GLN A 60 -11.94 11.89 -10.70
CA GLN A 60 -10.80 12.80 -10.87
C GLN A 60 -9.77 12.61 -9.77
N LEU A 61 -10.23 12.16 -8.61
CA LEU A 61 -9.43 11.92 -7.43
C LEU A 61 -9.40 10.42 -7.07
N PRO A 62 -8.37 9.99 -6.32
CA PRO A 62 -8.37 8.69 -5.65
C PRO A 62 -9.42 8.64 -4.53
N TRP A 63 -9.59 7.46 -3.93
CA TRP A 63 -10.72 7.19 -3.04
C TRP A 63 -10.80 8.15 -1.85
N TRP A 64 -9.68 8.61 -1.27
CA TRP A 64 -9.68 9.53 -0.13
C TRP A 64 -9.38 10.99 -0.50
N GLY A 65 -9.33 11.32 -1.80
CA GLY A 65 -9.22 12.70 -2.25
C GLY A 65 -7.81 13.30 -2.14
N LEU A 66 -6.76 12.49 -2.21
CA LEU A 66 -5.35 12.90 -2.04
C LEU A 66 -5.07 13.43 -0.64
N GLN A 67 -5.34 12.61 0.38
CA GLN A 67 -5.05 12.93 1.78
C GLN A 67 -4.09 11.93 2.41
N GLY A 68 -3.31 12.39 3.39
CA GLY A 68 -2.37 11.55 4.14
C GLY A 68 -1.41 10.80 3.21
N ASP A 69 -1.34 9.47 3.38
CA ASP A 69 -0.45 8.62 2.58
C ASP A 69 -0.77 8.62 1.07
N GLU A 70 -1.99 8.98 0.64
CA GLU A 70 -2.33 9.01 -0.79
C GLU A 70 -1.38 9.96 -1.54
N ILE A 71 -1.03 11.10 -0.94
CA ILE A 71 -0.21 12.11 -1.59
C ILE A 71 1.14 11.52 -2.02
N PHE A 72 1.87 10.85 -1.13
CA PHE A 72 3.17 10.27 -1.52
C PHE A 72 3.00 9.04 -2.42
N VAL A 73 1.95 8.22 -2.22
CA VAL A 73 1.68 7.04 -3.07
C VAL A 73 1.49 7.47 -4.52
N PHE A 74 0.66 8.48 -4.75
CA PHE A 74 0.40 8.99 -6.10
C PHE A 74 1.55 9.81 -6.65
N ALA A 75 2.30 10.54 -5.81
CA ALA A 75 3.56 11.18 -6.22
C ALA A 75 4.60 10.16 -6.71
N PHE A 76 4.74 9.02 -6.02
CA PHE A 76 5.66 7.97 -6.44
C PHE A 76 5.20 7.30 -7.74
N LEU A 77 3.90 7.06 -7.89
CA LEU A 77 3.33 6.57 -9.15
C LEU A 77 3.58 7.55 -10.30
N GLU A 78 3.45 8.86 -10.07
CA GLU A 78 3.71 9.90 -11.06
C GLU A 78 5.20 9.95 -11.46
N LYS A 79 6.13 9.80 -10.50
CA LYS A 79 7.56 9.65 -10.84
C LYS A 79 7.80 8.46 -11.77
N ALA A 80 7.22 7.30 -11.46
CA ALA A 80 7.38 6.13 -12.33
C ALA A 80 6.65 6.30 -13.68
N ALA A 81 5.48 6.93 -13.71
CA ALA A 81 4.69 7.20 -14.92
C ALA A 81 5.33 8.25 -15.85
N SER A 82 6.17 9.13 -15.29
CA SER A 82 7.02 10.06 -16.05
C SER A 82 8.39 9.46 -16.44
N GLY A 83 8.62 8.17 -16.20
CA GLY A 83 9.85 7.46 -16.58
C GLY A 83 11.00 7.53 -15.55
N ARG A 84 10.75 8.07 -14.35
CA ARG A 84 11.76 8.30 -13.30
C ARG A 84 11.72 7.22 -12.22
N PHE A 85 11.90 5.98 -12.64
CA PHE A 85 11.77 4.79 -11.78
C PHE A 85 12.70 4.80 -10.55
N PHE A 86 13.91 5.34 -10.65
CA PHE A 86 14.91 5.30 -9.59
C PHE A 86 15.02 6.61 -8.80
N SER A 87 14.01 7.48 -8.89
CA SER A 87 13.94 8.72 -8.14
C SER A 87 13.07 8.54 -6.89
N ASP A 88 13.41 9.26 -5.83
CA ASP A 88 12.48 9.53 -4.74
C ASP A 88 11.22 10.29 -5.25
N PHE A 89 10.12 10.15 -4.52
CA PHE A 89 8.84 10.75 -4.87
C PHE A 89 8.80 12.28 -4.72
N PHE A 90 9.66 12.87 -3.86
CA PHE A 90 9.78 14.32 -3.72
C PHE A 90 11.17 14.86 -4.02
N TYR A 91 12.23 14.18 -3.62
CA TYR A 91 13.58 14.76 -3.69
C TYR A 91 14.31 14.42 -4.99
N SER A 92 14.90 15.43 -5.62
CA SER A 92 15.80 15.21 -6.75
C SER A 92 17.10 14.55 -6.27
N GLY A 93 17.61 13.59 -7.06
CA GLY A 93 18.93 12.98 -6.83
C GLY A 93 19.01 11.98 -5.66
N LEU A 94 17.91 11.72 -4.96
CA LEU A 94 17.81 10.65 -3.98
C LEU A 94 17.14 9.41 -4.60
N PRO A 95 17.58 8.19 -4.22
CA PRO A 95 16.91 6.97 -4.63
C PRO A 95 15.53 6.84 -3.96
N PRO A 96 14.69 5.89 -4.38
CA PRO A 96 13.42 5.68 -3.72
C PRO A 96 13.61 5.29 -2.26
N PHE A 97 12.92 5.99 -1.36
CA PHE A 97 12.86 5.60 0.06
C PHE A 97 11.95 4.38 0.30
N TYR A 98 10.88 4.24 -0.49
CA TYR A 98 9.92 3.14 -0.37
C TYR A 98 10.25 1.98 -1.32
N PRO A 99 9.88 0.73 -0.96
CA PRO A 99 10.02 -0.43 -1.83
C PRO A 99 9.32 -0.21 -3.18
N PRO A 100 10.05 -0.31 -4.31
CA PRO A 100 9.58 0.32 -5.52
C PRO A 100 8.81 -0.60 -6.47
N LEU A 101 8.75 -1.92 -6.26
CA LEU A 101 8.27 -2.86 -7.28
C LEU A 101 6.83 -2.61 -7.72
N TYR A 102 5.92 -2.34 -6.77
CA TYR A 102 4.55 -2.00 -7.11
C TYR A 102 4.48 -0.72 -7.95
N PHE A 103 5.21 0.31 -7.54
CA PHE A 103 5.26 1.62 -8.20
C PHE A 103 5.89 1.54 -9.58
N TRP A 104 6.95 0.74 -9.74
CA TRP A 104 7.56 0.43 -11.03
C TRP A 104 6.59 -0.29 -11.97
N ALA A 105 5.82 -1.26 -11.47
CA ALA A 105 4.87 -1.99 -12.29
C ALA A 105 3.67 -1.12 -12.69
N ALA A 106 2.98 -0.51 -11.72
CA ALA A 106 1.79 0.30 -11.98
C ALA A 106 2.13 1.62 -12.69
N GLY A 107 3.17 2.33 -12.23
CA GLY A 107 3.66 3.53 -12.87
C GLY A 107 4.31 3.25 -14.23
N GLY A 108 4.99 2.11 -14.41
CA GLY A 108 5.51 1.71 -15.71
C GLY A 108 4.41 1.47 -16.75
N LEU A 109 3.28 0.88 -16.36
CA LEU A 109 2.09 0.84 -17.21
C LEU A 109 1.53 2.25 -17.45
N GLY A 110 1.56 3.12 -16.43
CA GLY A 110 1.22 4.54 -16.58
C GLY A 110 2.06 5.23 -17.65
N TYR A 111 3.38 5.05 -17.64
CA TYR A 111 4.29 5.54 -18.67
C TYR A 111 3.92 5.01 -20.06
N LEU A 112 3.65 3.71 -20.19
CA LEU A 112 3.26 3.10 -21.47
C LEU A 112 1.93 3.63 -22.02
N PHE A 113 0.97 3.92 -21.14
CA PHE A 113 -0.36 4.42 -21.52
C PHE A 113 -0.52 5.94 -21.41
N LYS A 114 0.57 6.67 -21.10
CA LYS A 114 0.58 8.13 -20.87
C LYS A 114 -0.45 8.57 -19.82
N LEU A 115 -0.48 7.86 -18.71
CA LEU A 115 -1.35 8.13 -17.58
C LEU A 115 -0.60 8.93 -16.51
N ASN A 116 -1.28 9.85 -15.85
CA ASN A 116 -0.74 10.48 -14.64
C ASN A 116 -0.78 9.54 -13.42
N GLY A 117 -0.18 9.95 -12.30
CA GLY A 117 -0.10 9.19 -11.07
C GLY A 117 -1.45 8.67 -10.58
N VAL A 118 -2.48 9.53 -10.55
CA VAL A 118 -3.85 9.14 -10.14
C VAL A 118 -4.44 8.05 -11.04
N GLN A 119 -4.30 8.21 -12.35
CA GLN A 119 -4.75 7.22 -13.34
C GLN A 119 -3.96 5.91 -13.24
N ALA A 120 -2.64 5.98 -13.07
CA ALA A 120 -1.78 4.82 -12.88
C ALA A 120 -2.13 4.06 -11.59
N GLY A 121 -2.44 4.76 -10.49
CA GLY A 121 -2.85 4.13 -9.25
C GLY A 121 -4.20 3.43 -9.35
N ARG A 122 -5.18 4.01 -10.07
CA ARG A 122 -6.44 3.33 -10.38
C ARG A 122 -6.19 2.03 -11.17
N LEU A 123 -5.33 2.09 -12.19
CA LEU A 123 -4.93 0.89 -12.93
C LEU A 123 -4.26 -0.14 -12.01
N GLY A 124 -3.38 0.31 -11.10
CA GLY A 124 -2.73 -0.54 -10.12
C GLY A 124 -3.71 -1.26 -9.19
N VAL A 125 -4.71 -0.55 -8.64
CA VAL A 125 -5.76 -1.16 -7.80
C VAL A 125 -6.59 -2.17 -8.61
N PHE A 126 -7.01 -1.80 -9.83
CA PHE A 126 -7.73 -2.71 -10.72
C PHE A 126 -6.95 -4.02 -10.96
N LEU A 127 -5.66 -3.91 -11.25
CA LEU A 127 -4.79 -5.06 -11.49
C LEU A 127 -4.60 -5.91 -10.24
N VAL A 128 -4.48 -5.32 -9.05
CA VAL A 128 -4.40 -6.09 -7.80
C VAL A 128 -5.69 -6.89 -7.58
N LEU A 129 -6.86 -6.26 -7.72
CA LEU A 129 -8.15 -6.93 -7.54
C LEU A 129 -8.39 -8.04 -8.57
N PHE A 130 -7.88 -7.86 -9.80
CA PHE A 130 -7.98 -8.86 -10.85
C PHE A 130 -6.98 -10.02 -10.68
N LEU A 131 -5.69 -9.71 -10.47
CA LEU A 131 -4.61 -10.68 -10.52
C LEU A 131 -4.39 -11.42 -9.21
N LEU A 132 -4.65 -10.81 -8.05
CA LEU A 132 -4.32 -11.43 -6.76
C LEU A 132 -5.07 -12.75 -6.52
N PRO A 133 -6.40 -12.88 -6.74
CA PRO A 133 -7.08 -14.15 -6.56
C PRO A 133 -6.51 -15.26 -7.46
N LEU A 134 -6.19 -14.91 -8.72
CA LEU A 134 -5.55 -15.81 -9.68
C LEU A 134 -4.15 -16.23 -9.20
N ALA A 135 -3.33 -15.28 -8.75
CA ALA A 135 -1.98 -15.53 -8.26
C ALA A 135 -1.99 -16.47 -7.05
N VAL A 136 -2.87 -16.22 -6.07
CA VAL A 136 -3.05 -17.07 -4.89
C VAL A 136 -3.51 -18.48 -5.29
N TYR A 137 -4.44 -18.60 -6.23
CA TYR A 137 -4.89 -19.90 -6.73
C TYR A 137 -3.76 -20.66 -7.44
N PHE A 138 -3.09 -20.04 -8.41
CA PHE A 138 -2.06 -20.69 -9.20
C PHE A 138 -0.84 -21.06 -8.36
N TRP A 139 -0.43 -20.23 -7.41
CA TRP A 139 0.70 -20.53 -6.54
C TRP A 139 0.39 -21.73 -5.64
N GLN A 140 -0.80 -21.77 -5.03
CA GLN A 140 -1.25 -22.94 -4.29
C GLN A 140 -1.34 -24.19 -5.16
N TRP A 141 -1.91 -24.09 -6.36
CA TRP A 141 -1.99 -25.22 -7.28
C TRP A 141 -0.59 -25.75 -7.63
N LEU A 142 0.37 -24.87 -7.93
CA LEU A 142 1.75 -25.25 -8.23
C LEU A 142 2.42 -25.96 -7.05
N PHE A 143 2.19 -25.47 -5.83
CA PHE A 143 2.77 -26.00 -4.61
C PHE A 143 2.15 -27.35 -4.20
N TRP A 144 0.82 -27.41 -4.06
CA TRP A 144 0.12 -28.58 -3.53
C TRP A 144 -0.03 -29.72 -4.53
N ARG A 145 -0.03 -29.47 -5.85
CA ARG A 145 -0.22 -30.56 -6.85
C ARG A 145 0.83 -31.66 -6.78
N LYS A 146 2.03 -31.35 -6.27
CA LYS A 146 3.18 -32.27 -6.19
C LYS A 146 3.26 -33.00 -4.84
N ARG A 147 2.34 -32.76 -3.91
CA ARG A 147 2.31 -33.44 -2.61
C ARG A 147 1.35 -34.62 -2.64
N GLU A 148 1.73 -35.72 -2.02
CA GLU A 148 0.93 -36.96 -2.00
C GLU A 148 0.07 -37.04 -0.73
N GLU A 149 0.64 -36.80 0.45
CA GLU A 149 -0.04 -37.02 1.74
C GLU A 149 -0.93 -35.85 2.21
N ASP A 150 -0.74 -34.64 1.68
CA ASP A 150 -1.45 -33.43 2.13
C ASP A 150 -1.91 -32.56 0.94
N LYS A 151 -2.35 -33.23 -0.13
CA LYS A 151 -2.81 -32.58 -1.35
C LYS A 151 -4.17 -31.93 -1.12
N LEU A 152 -4.27 -30.65 -1.44
CA LEU A 152 -5.57 -29.98 -1.50
C LEU A 152 -6.33 -30.38 -2.77
N LEU A 153 -7.62 -30.68 -2.60
CA LEU A 153 -8.57 -30.88 -3.69
C LEU A 153 -8.79 -29.58 -4.46
N GLY A 154 -9.15 -29.69 -5.74
CA GLY A 154 -9.28 -28.52 -6.62
C GLY A 154 -10.20 -27.43 -6.06
N TRP A 155 -11.33 -27.80 -5.45
CA TRP A 155 -12.28 -26.84 -4.86
C TRP A 155 -11.73 -26.15 -3.60
N GLN A 156 -10.87 -26.83 -2.83
CA GLN A 156 -10.25 -26.27 -1.63
C GLN A 156 -9.30 -25.12 -1.99
N LEU A 157 -8.67 -25.19 -3.17
CA LEU A 157 -7.79 -24.14 -3.69
C LEU A 157 -8.53 -22.81 -3.96
N VAL A 158 -9.87 -22.82 -4.06
CA VAL A 158 -10.70 -21.61 -4.27
C VAL A 158 -10.92 -20.84 -2.97
N LEU A 159 -10.87 -21.51 -1.81
CA LEU A 159 -11.23 -20.89 -0.53
C LEU A 159 -10.28 -19.77 -0.13
N ALA A 160 -8.96 -19.96 -0.29
CA ALA A 160 -8.00 -18.92 0.06
C ALA A 160 -8.13 -17.68 -0.84
N PRO A 161 -8.17 -17.78 -2.19
CA PRO A 161 -8.47 -16.65 -3.08
C PRO A 161 -9.76 -15.91 -2.76
N ALA A 162 -10.80 -16.62 -2.31
CA ALA A 162 -12.07 -16.01 -1.92
C ALA A 162 -11.94 -15.24 -0.59
N LEU A 163 -11.41 -15.90 0.45
CA LEU A 163 -11.39 -15.34 1.80
C LEU A 163 -10.35 -14.24 1.97
N VAL A 164 -9.24 -14.28 1.22
CA VAL A 164 -8.23 -13.21 1.29
C VAL A 164 -8.76 -11.87 0.76
N MET A 165 -9.79 -11.88 -0.09
CA MET A 165 -10.45 -10.65 -0.57
C MET A 165 -11.38 -10.01 0.46
N VAL A 166 -11.62 -10.70 1.59
CA VAL A 166 -12.45 -10.23 2.71
C VAL A 166 -11.58 -9.95 3.95
N VAL A 167 -10.25 -9.93 3.79
CA VAL A 167 -9.26 -9.72 4.87
C VAL A 167 -9.38 -8.34 5.51
N ALA A 168 -9.72 -7.33 4.70
CA ALA A 168 -9.79 -5.94 5.10
C ALA A 168 -10.96 -5.27 4.41
N GLU A 169 -11.38 -4.13 4.94
CA GLU A 169 -12.41 -3.30 4.33
C GLU A 169 -11.99 -2.88 2.90
N PRO A 170 -12.90 -2.88 1.92
CA PRO A 170 -12.55 -2.54 0.54
C PRO A 170 -11.88 -1.17 0.38
N ALA A 171 -12.26 -0.16 1.17
CA ALA A 171 -11.63 1.15 1.15
C ALA A 171 -10.14 1.11 1.52
N ALA A 172 -9.76 0.26 2.48
CA ALA A 172 -8.36 0.06 2.84
C ALA A 172 -7.56 -0.63 1.72
N ILE A 173 -8.16 -1.60 1.03
CA ILE A 173 -7.55 -2.27 -0.13
C ILE A 173 -7.30 -1.28 -1.28
N ILE A 174 -8.27 -0.39 -1.55
CA ILE A 174 -8.13 0.65 -2.58
C ILE A 174 -7.03 1.64 -2.20
N PHE A 175 -6.93 2.00 -0.92
CA PHE A 175 -5.95 2.95 -0.42
C PHE A 175 -4.52 2.42 -0.45
N LYS A 176 -4.32 1.15 -0.03
CA LYS A 176 -2.99 0.54 0.12
C LYS A 176 -2.89 -0.82 -0.59
N PRO A 177 -3.10 -0.84 -1.92
CA PRO A 177 -3.10 -2.09 -2.70
C PRO A 177 -1.76 -2.83 -2.64
N TYR A 178 -0.65 -2.10 -2.54
CA TYR A 178 0.71 -2.64 -2.43
C TYR A 178 0.97 -3.33 -1.08
N GLU A 179 0.44 -2.79 0.02
CA GLU A 179 0.51 -3.42 1.35
C GLU A 179 -0.37 -4.68 1.39
N PHE A 180 -1.58 -4.61 0.81
CA PHE A 180 -2.51 -5.73 0.74
C PHE A 180 -1.96 -6.91 -0.08
N VAL A 181 -1.53 -6.66 -1.32
CA VAL A 181 -1.02 -7.72 -2.22
C VAL A 181 0.23 -8.38 -1.63
N SER A 182 1.14 -7.60 -1.03
CA SER A 182 2.35 -8.12 -0.41
C SER A 182 2.04 -8.92 0.85
N ALA A 183 1.08 -8.49 1.69
CA ALA A 183 0.69 -9.20 2.90
C ALA A 183 0.08 -10.57 2.60
N VAL A 184 -0.83 -10.64 1.63
CA VAL A 184 -1.44 -11.91 1.23
C VAL A 184 -0.38 -12.86 0.66
N LEU A 185 0.45 -12.38 -0.28
CA LEU A 185 1.44 -13.21 -0.94
C LEU A 185 2.57 -13.65 0.00
N ILE A 186 3.00 -12.80 0.93
CA ILE A 186 4.06 -13.15 1.87
C ILE A 186 3.58 -14.15 2.94
N VAL A 187 2.34 -14.04 3.42
CA VAL A 187 1.76 -15.07 4.31
C VAL A 187 1.72 -16.42 3.59
N LEU A 188 1.27 -16.44 2.33
CA LEU A 188 1.25 -17.67 1.53
C LEU A 188 2.67 -18.23 1.32
N TRP A 189 3.62 -17.37 0.96
CA TRP A 189 5.02 -17.70 0.79
C TRP A 189 5.62 -18.30 2.06
N SER A 190 5.34 -17.71 3.23
CA SER A 190 5.81 -18.20 4.52
C SER A 190 5.21 -19.55 4.88
N VAL A 191 3.91 -19.77 4.62
CA VAL A 191 3.28 -21.09 4.85
C VAL A 191 3.98 -22.16 4.02
N PHE A 192 4.23 -21.93 2.73
CA PHE A 192 4.92 -22.87 1.87
C PHE A 192 6.36 -23.14 2.30
N LEU A 193 7.10 -22.08 2.65
CA LEU A 193 8.47 -22.18 3.13
C LEU A 193 8.55 -23.00 4.43
N LEU A 194 7.69 -22.70 5.39
CA LEU A 194 7.65 -23.36 6.68
C LEU A 194 7.21 -24.82 6.56
N ASP A 195 6.27 -25.12 5.67
CA ASP A 195 5.87 -26.48 5.35
C ASP A 195 7.01 -27.28 4.70
N ASP A 196 7.72 -26.70 3.73
CA ASP A 196 8.89 -27.35 3.12
C ASP A 196 10.05 -27.54 4.11
N LEU A 197 10.25 -26.63 5.07
CA LEU A 197 11.21 -26.80 6.16
C LEU A 197 10.80 -27.92 7.11
N PHE A 198 9.52 -27.98 7.47
CA PHE A 198 8.97 -29.00 8.37
C PHE A 198 9.16 -30.40 7.81
N TYR A 199 8.86 -30.59 6.52
CA TYR A 199 9.02 -31.86 5.81
C TYR A 199 10.39 -32.05 5.15
N GLN A 200 11.33 -31.12 5.37
CA GLN A 200 12.71 -31.15 4.83
C GLN A 200 12.79 -31.32 3.30
N THR A 201 11.84 -30.75 2.56
CA THR A 201 11.76 -30.88 1.09
C THR A 201 12.45 -29.75 0.32
N LEU A 202 13.15 -28.84 1.02
CA LEU A 202 13.88 -27.72 0.40
C LEU A 202 15.15 -28.17 -0.37
N GLY A 203 14.96 -28.46 -1.65
CA GLY A 203 16.06 -28.59 -2.62
C GLY A 203 16.57 -27.24 -3.14
N ARG A 204 17.65 -27.27 -3.95
CA ARG A 204 18.27 -26.07 -4.54
C ARG A 204 17.30 -25.20 -5.34
N LEU A 205 16.48 -25.82 -6.18
CA LEU A 205 15.48 -25.12 -6.98
C LEU A 205 14.46 -24.38 -6.10
N LYS A 206 13.99 -25.00 -5.01
CA LYS A 206 13.05 -24.35 -4.09
C LYS A 206 13.70 -23.18 -3.36
N ILE A 207 14.96 -23.30 -2.94
CA ILE A 207 15.73 -22.19 -2.36
C ILE A 207 15.78 -21.02 -3.34
N MET A 208 16.07 -21.28 -4.62
CA MET A 208 16.06 -20.23 -5.65
C MET A 208 14.69 -19.60 -5.83
N ILE A 209 13.61 -20.40 -5.85
CA ILE A 209 12.24 -19.90 -5.97
C ILE A 209 11.88 -19.03 -4.75
N TYR A 210 12.15 -19.49 -3.53
CA TYR A 210 11.87 -18.72 -2.30
C TYR A 210 12.72 -17.46 -2.22
N GLY A 211 13.99 -17.52 -2.63
CA GLY A 211 14.88 -16.37 -2.71
C GLY A 211 14.40 -15.31 -3.70
N LEU A 212 14.05 -15.73 -4.92
CA LEU A 212 13.52 -14.85 -5.96
C LEU A 212 12.19 -14.22 -5.55
N THR A 213 11.21 -15.05 -5.16
CA THR A 213 9.88 -14.57 -4.76
C THR A 213 9.94 -13.74 -3.48
N GLY A 214 10.78 -14.10 -2.52
CA GLY A 214 11.02 -13.30 -1.32
C GLY A 214 11.67 -11.95 -1.65
N GLY A 215 12.63 -11.91 -2.57
CA GLY A 215 13.24 -10.66 -3.05
C GLY A 215 12.23 -9.74 -3.73
N LEU A 216 11.36 -10.28 -4.59
CA LEU A 216 10.28 -9.52 -5.20
C LEU A 216 9.29 -9.00 -4.16
N LEU A 217 8.89 -9.83 -3.18
CA LEU A 217 8.00 -9.40 -2.10
C LEU A 217 8.64 -8.32 -1.20
N PHE A 218 9.95 -8.41 -0.97
CA PHE A 218 10.71 -7.38 -0.25
C PHE A 218 10.69 -6.06 -1.01
N LEU A 219 10.86 -6.09 -2.34
CA LEU A 219 10.76 -4.92 -3.21
C LEU A 219 9.34 -4.39 -3.34
N THR A 220 8.30 -5.17 -3.06
CA THR A 220 6.91 -4.69 -2.99
C THR A 220 6.62 -4.00 -1.67
N PHE A 221 6.99 -4.62 -0.55
CA PHE A 221 6.83 -4.06 0.80
C PHE A 221 7.63 -4.84 1.85
N TYR A 222 8.79 -4.32 2.29
CA TYR A 222 9.69 -5.04 3.20
C TYR A 222 9.16 -5.20 4.62
N PHE A 223 8.19 -4.39 5.06
CA PHE A 223 7.76 -4.35 6.46
C PHE A 223 7.25 -5.70 6.98
N TRP A 224 6.65 -6.53 6.13
CA TRP A 224 6.18 -7.85 6.55
C TRP A 224 7.30 -8.81 6.93
N PHE A 225 8.55 -8.54 6.54
CA PHE A 225 9.68 -9.38 6.90
C PHE A 225 10.00 -9.33 8.40
N PHE A 226 9.68 -8.23 9.11
CA PHE A 226 9.88 -8.14 10.57
C PHE A 226 9.07 -9.20 11.35
N PRO A 227 7.73 -9.27 11.25
CA PRO A 227 6.97 -10.34 11.91
C PRO A 227 7.30 -11.73 11.32
N ILE A 228 7.75 -11.83 10.07
CA ILE A 228 8.17 -13.12 9.51
C ILE A 228 9.46 -13.62 10.15
N PHE A 229 10.47 -12.78 10.36
CA PHE A 229 11.70 -13.21 11.03
C PHE A 229 11.40 -13.75 12.43
N LEU A 230 10.49 -13.10 13.16
CA LEU A 230 9.98 -13.61 14.44
C LEU A 230 9.27 -14.96 14.28
N ALA A 231 8.36 -15.09 13.30
CA ALA A 231 7.65 -16.35 13.04
C ALA A 231 8.62 -17.49 12.64
N LEU A 232 9.63 -17.21 11.81
CA LEU A 232 10.66 -18.16 11.39
C LEU A 232 11.50 -18.63 12.59
N ALA A 233 11.86 -17.72 13.51
CA ALA A 233 12.57 -18.07 14.73
C ALA A 233 11.71 -18.96 15.64
N LEU A 234 10.45 -18.59 15.88
CA LEU A 234 9.51 -19.35 16.69
C LEU A 234 9.17 -20.72 16.09
N PHE A 235 9.04 -20.81 14.76
CA PHE A 235 8.68 -22.06 14.08
C PHE A 235 9.75 -23.14 14.25
N LYS A 236 11.02 -22.76 14.47
CA LYS A 236 12.09 -23.73 14.77
C LYS A 236 11.79 -24.60 16.00
N LEU A 237 11.05 -24.08 16.98
CA LEU A 237 10.67 -24.81 18.19
C LEU A 237 9.77 -26.02 17.89
N PHE A 238 9.03 -25.97 16.78
CA PHE A 238 8.10 -27.03 16.36
C PHE A 238 8.60 -27.82 15.15
N CYS A 239 9.64 -27.33 14.48
CA CYS A 239 10.19 -27.93 13.27
C CYS A 239 11.19 -29.06 13.63
N PRO A 240 10.96 -30.30 13.15
CA PRO A 240 11.83 -31.44 13.45
C PRO A 240 13.19 -31.37 12.76
N ALA A 241 13.37 -30.46 11.80
CA ALA A 241 14.64 -30.29 11.09
C ALA A 241 15.78 -29.88 12.04
N LYS A 242 16.97 -30.44 11.80
CA LYS A 242 18.20 -30.08 12.53
C LYS A 242 18.52 -28.59 12.37
N ILE A 243 19.06 -27.97 13.41
CA ILE A 243 19.40 -26.53 13.45
C ILE A 243 20.26 -26.10 12.24
N PRO A 244 21.35 -26.81 11.86
CA PRO A 244 22.16 -26.40 10.70
C PRO A 244 21.40 -26.47 9.37
N TYR A 245 20.53 -27.46 9.19
CA TYR A 245 19.68 -27.53 7.99
C TYR A 245 18.70 -26.36 7.98
N TYR A 246 17.99 -26.12 9.09
CA TYR A 246 16.97 -25.09 9.18
C TYR A 246 17.52 -23.70 8.90
N PHE A 247 18.53 -23.26 9.67
CA PHE A 247 19.10 -21.93 9.53
C PHE A 247 20.01 -21.81 8.29
N GLY A 248 20.68 -22.88 7.87
CA GLY A 248 21.46 -22.86 6.63
C GLY A 248 20.60 -22.65 5.38
N ARG A 249 19.41 -23.26 5.33
CA ARG A 249 18.44 -23.04 4.24
C ARG A 249 17.86 -21.64 4.27
N LEU A 250 17.49 -21.14 5.45
CA LEU A 250 17.00 -19.78 5.62
C LEU A 250 18.05 -18.73 5.25
N ALA A 251 19.31 -18.92 5.65
CA ALA A 251 20.41 -18.04 5.28
C ALA A 251 20.63 -18.00 3.76
N ALA A 252 20.60 -19.15 3.09
CA ALA A 252 20.71 -19.20 1.63
C ALA A 252 19.56 -18.46 0.92
N ILE A 253 18.33 -18.60 1.43
CA ILE A 253 17.17 -17.85 0.92
C ILE A 253 17.36 -16.35 1.18
N ALA A 254 17.75 -15.95 2.40
CA ALA A 254 17.95 -14.56 2.78
C ALA A 254 19.02 -13.87 1.92
N LEU A 255 20.13 -14.54 1.63
CA LEU A 255 21.16 -14.03 0.72
C LEU A 255 20.61 -13.76 -0.68
N LEU A 256 19.73 -14.62 -1.19
CA LEU A 256 19.07 -14.40 -2.48
C LEU A 256 18.04 -13.27 -2.42
N VAL A 257 17.28 -13.15 -1.33
CA VAL A 257 16.35 -12.01 -1.12
C VAL A 257 17.12 -10.70 -1.14
N ILE A 258 18.26 -10.63 -0.44
CA ILE A 258 19.15 -9.48 -0.44
C ILE A 258 19.65 -9.21 -1.86
N ALA A 259 20.19 -10.22 -2.55
CA ALA A 259 20.72 -10.07 -3.91
C ALA A 259 19.68 -9.52 -4.90
N ILE A 260 18.45 -10.03 -4.85
CA ILE A 260 17.35 -9.60 -5.73
C ILE A 260 16.87 -8.18 -5.39
N SER A 261 16.94 -7.78 -4.11
CA SER A 261 16.54 -6.44 -3.67
C SER A 261 17.61 -5.36 -3.83
N LEU A 262 18.84 -5.71 -4.24
CA LEU A 262 19.96 -4.78 -4.42
C LEU A 262 19.66 -3.55 -5.30
N PRO A 263 18.88 -3.63 -6.40
CA PRO A 263 18.58 -2.45 -7.22
C PRO A 263 17.90 -1.31 -6.43
N TYR A 264 17.28 -1.62 -5.31
CA TYR A 264 16.66 -0.66 -4.39
C TYR A 264 17.51 -0.44 -3.14
N THR A 265 17.94 -1.51 -2.48
CA THR A 265 18.59 -1.39 -1.16
C THR A 265 19.99 -0.80 -1.23
N TRP A 266 20.74 -1.05 -2.31
CA TRP A 266 22.10 -0.54 -2.44
C TRP A 266 22.15 0.98 -2.64
N PRO A 267 21.40 1.59 -3.59
CA PRO A 267 21.31 3.05 -3.67
C PRO A 267 20.84 3.70 -2.38
N LEU A 268 19.81 3.13 -1.73
CA LEU A 268 19.27 3.65 -0.48
C LEU A 268 20.31 3.64 0.64
N PHE A 269 21.02 2.52 0.81
CA PHE A 269 22.09 2.40 1.80
C PHE A 269 23.23 3.40 1.54
N ASN A 270 23.64 3.57 0.28
CA ASN A 270 24.65 4.56 -0.09
C ASN A 270 24.21 5.99 0.23
N SER A 271 22.92 6.31 0.04
CA SER A 271 22.38 7.63 0.40
C SER A 271 22.51 7.90 1.90
N TYR A 272 22.27 6.89 2.74
CA TYR A 272 22.42 7.03 4.19
C TYR A 272 23.88 7.19 4.61
N LEU A 273 24.82 6.50 3.95
CA LEU A 273 26.25 6.69 4.20
C LEU A 273 26.73 8.09 3.77
N ALA A 274 26.20 8.62 2.68
CA ALA A 274 26.62 9.90 2.13
C ALA A 274 26.02 11.10 2.88
N PHE A 275 24.75 11.01 3.31
CA PHE A 275 23.99 12.16 3.81
C PHE A 275 23.46 11.99 5.25
N GLY A 276 23.67 10.83 5.88
CA GLY A 276 23.04 10.51 7.15
C GLY A 276 21.59 10.04 6.98
N SER A 277 20.86 9.93 8.10
CA SER A 277 19.48 9.44 8.11
C SER A 277 18.68 10.03 9.26
N ASP A 278 17.70 10.86 8.94
CA ASP A 278 16.69 11.40 9.85
C ASP A 278 15.33 10.80 9.55
N ASN A 279 15.06 9.60 10.06
CA ASN A 279 13.79 8.91 9.80
C ASN A 279 12.71 9.31 10.81
N TRP A 280 11.72 10.07 10.36
CA TRP A 280 10.59 10.55 11.16
C TRP A 280 9.31 9.73 11.00
N GLN A 281 9.33 8.67 10.19
CA GLN A 281 8.19 7.75 10.10
C GLN A 281 7.86 7.03 11.41
N PRO A 282 8.85 6.58 12.21
CA PRO A 282 8.57 5.99 13.51
C PRO A 282 7.98 6.98 14.51
N ALA A 283 8.25 8.28 14.36
CA ALA A 283 7.68 9.29 15.27
C ALA A 283 6.17 9.48 15.06
N PHE A 284 5.61 9.07 13.91
CA PHE A 284 4.16 9.14 13.72
C PHE A 284 3.45 8.21 14.72
N PHE A 285 2.63 8.81 15.57
CA PHE A 285 1.88 8.13 16.60
C PHE A 285 0.48 8.72 16.71
N ILE A 286 -0.52 7.84 16.76
CA ILE A 286 -1.88 8.19 17.17
C ILE A 286 -2.28 7.31 18.36
N PRO A 287 -3.11 7.80 19.31
CA PRO A 287 -3.52 7.02 20.48
C PRO A 287 -4.13 5.66 20.13
N GLU A 288 -4.78 5.55 18.97
CA GLU A 288 -5.35 4.31 18.44
C GLU A 288 -4.30 3.23 18.17
N ASP A 289 -3.03 3.61 17.97
CA ASP A 289 -1.92 2.66 17.90
C ASP A 289 -1.71 1.95 19.24
N LEU A 290 -2.29 2.38 20.36
CA LEU A 290 -2.22 1.59 21.60
C LEU A 290 -3.29 0.50 21.67
N ASN A 291 -4.25 0.49 20.74
CA ASN A 291 -5.36 -0.45 20.77
C ASN A 291 -4.89 -1.87 20.45
N LEU A 292 -5.27 -2.81 21.31
CA LEU A 292 -5.05 -4.23 21.05
C LEU A 292 -5.99 -4.68 19.93
N TYR A 293 -5.42 -5.17 18.82
CA TYR A 293 -6.21 -5.63 17.70
C TYR A 293 -6.74 -7.05 17.94
N LEU A 294 -8.02 -7.17 18.27
CA LEU A 294 -8.68 -8.44 18.54
C LEU A 294 -9.90 -8.62 17.64
N PRO A 295 -9.70 -8.95 16.34
CA PRO A 295 -10.77 -8.94 15.35
C PRO A 295 -11.88 -9.94 15.67
N PHE A 296 -11.56 -11.00 16.42
CA PHE A 296 -12.49 -12.05 16.87
C PHE A 296 -13.51 -11.60 17.93
N PHE A 297 -13.35 -10.41 18.54
CA PHE A 297 -14.35 -9.84 19.44
C PHE A 297 -15.28 -8.82 18.78
N ASN A 298 -15.02 -8.46 17.52
CA ASN A 298 -15.88 -7.55 16.79
C ASN A 298 -17.12 -8.31 16.29
N PHE A 299 -18.33 -7.84 16.65
CA PHE A 299 -19.58 -8.44 16.19
C PHE A 299 -19.85 -8.10 14.71
N SER A 300 -19.13 -8.79 13.83
CA SER A 300 -19.18 -8.62 12.37
C SER A 300 -18.93 -9.95 11.66
N ILE A 301 -19.22 -10.01 10.36
CA ILE A 301 -18.91 -11.19 9.52
C ILE A 301 -17.40 -11.48 9.55
N PHE A 302 -16.57 -10.44 9.47
CA PHE A 302 -15.13 -10.59 9.59
C PHE A 302 -14.70 -11.11 10.97
N GLY A 303 -15.33 -10.66 12.06
CA GLY A 303 -15.02 -11.16 13.39
C GLY A 303 -15.39 -12.64 13.59
N LEU A 304 -16.53 -13.08 13.04
CA LEU A 304 -16.90 -14.50 13.00
C LEU A 304 -15.91 -15.32 12.15
N ALA A 305 -15.50 -14.80 11.00
CA ALA A 305 -14.50 -15.42 10.14
C ALA A 305 -13.13 -15.54 10.85
N ALA A 306 -12.71 -14.48 11.54
CA ALA A 306 -11.50 -14.45 12.36
C ALA A 306 -11.56 -15.49 13.48
N LEU A 307 -12.67 -15.57 14.23
CA LEU A 307 -12.85 -16.57 15.29
C LEU A 307 -12.81 -18.00 14.74
N ALA A 308 -13.44 -18.25 13.59
CA ALA A 308 -13.40 -19.55 12.93
C ALA A 308 -12.00 -19.90 12.41
N GLY A 309 -11.26 -18.93 11.88
CA GLY A 309 -9.85 -19.08 11.49
C GLY A 309 -8.93 -19.39 12.67
N LEU A 310 -9.09 -18.68 13.80
CA LEU A 310 -8.37 -18.97 15.04
C LEU A 310 -8.70 -20.38 15.55
N SER A 311 -9.98 -20.74 15.54
CA SER A 311 -10.44 -22.07 15.92
C SER A 311 -9.81 -23.16 15.04
N ALA A 312 -9.69 -22.92 13.74
CA ALA A 312 -9.03 -23.83 12.81
C ALA A 312 -7.53 -24.01 13.14
N ILE A 313 -6.82 -22.93 13.50
CA ILE A 313 -5.42 -23.01 13.96
C ILE A 313 -5.30 -23.95 15.16
N ILE A 314 -6.20 -23.80 16.14
CA ILE A 314 -6.18 -24.60 17.37
C ILE A 314 -6.49 -26.08 17.07
N PHE A 315 -7.60 -26.36 16.37
CA PHE A 315 -8.04 -27.73 16.12
C PHE A 315 -7.10 -28.51 15.20
N TYR A 316 -6.52 -27.84 14.21
CA TYR A 316 -5.63 -28.46 13.23
C TYR A 316 -4.15 -28.17 13.47
N TRP A 317 -3.79 -27.71 14.68
CA TRP A 317 -2.42 -27.34 15.07
C TRP A 317 -1.37 -28.43 14.79
N LYS A 318 -1.76 -29.71 14.71
CA LYS A 318 -0.81 -30.79 14.42
C LYS A 318 -0.20 -30.67 13.01
N LYS A 319 -0.93 -30.10 12.03
CA LYS A 319 -0.49 -29.93 10.65
C LYS A 319 0.43 -28.70 10.49
N ALA A 320 1.50 -28.84 9.70
CA ALA A 320 2.54 -27.81 9.57
C ALA A 320 2.00 -26.45 9.13
N ARG A 321 1.08 -26.41 8.16
CA ARG A 321 0.45 -25.16 7.69
C ARG A 321 -0.30 -24.38 8.77
N PHE A 322 -1.00 -25.06 9.69
CA PHE A 322 -1.74 -24.38 10.75
C PHE A 322 -0.80 -23.87 11.86
N LYS A 323 0.28 -24.61 12.15
CA LYS A 323 1.38 -24.09 12.99
C LYS A 323 1.98 -22.83 12.38
N ALA A 324 2.28 -22.86 11.08
CA ALA A 324 2.85 -21.73 10.37
C ALA A 324 1.94 -20.49 10.47
N LEU A 325 0.66 -20.65 10.14
CA LEU A 325 -0.33 -19.56 10.24
C LEU A 325 -0.51 -19.05 11.67
N GLY A 326 -0.55 -19.93 12.66
CA GLY A 326 -0.64 -19.53 14.06
C GLY A 326 0.59 -18.79 14.56
N LEU A 327 1.79 -19.15 14.11
CA LEU A 327 3.02 -18.44 14.47
C LEU A 327 3.20 -17.12 13.70
N LEU A 328 2.69 -17.01 12.47
CA LEU A 328 2.59 -15.74 11.76
C LEU A 328 1.61 -14.80 12.47
N LEU A 329 0.45 -15.30 12.91
CA LEU A 329 -0.49 -14.50 13.69
C LEU A 329 0.12 -14.09 15.04
N LEU A 330 0.76 -15.02 15.76
CA LEU A 330 1.45 -14.74 17.02
C LEU A 330 2.56 -13.70 16.85
N SER A 331 3.33 -13.75 15.76
CA SER A 331 4.41 -12.80 15.56
C SER A 331 3.93 -11.37 15.35
N ALA A 332 2.72 -11.16 14.82
CA ALA A 332 2.10 -9.84 14.77
C ALA A 332 1.83 -9.27 16.18
N TYR A 333 1.35 -10.11 17.12
CA TYR A 333 1.16 -9.71 18.51
C TYR A 333 2.49 -9.50 19.26
N VAL A 334 3.48 -10.36 19.01
CA VAL A 334 4.83 -10.16 19.58
C VAL A 334 5.44 -8.86 19.07
N TRP A 335 5.26 -8.53 17.79
CA TRP A 335 5.69 -7.26 17.22
C TRP A 335 4.97 -6.06 17.87
N GLN A 336 3.66 -6.16 18.11
CA GLN A 336 2.92 -5.14 18.85
C GLN A 336 3.48 -4.94 20.25
N LEU A 337 3.75 -6.03 20.98
CA LEU A 337 4.36 -5.97 22.31
C LEU A 337 5.74 -5.31 22.27
N ILE A 338 6.58 -5.64 21.29
CA ILE A 338 7.90 -5.00 21.11
C ILE A 338 7.74 -3.49 20.92
N ASN A 339 6.77 -3.03 20.12
CA ASN A 339 6.50 -1.61 19.96
C ASN A 339 5.99 -0.94 21.25
N LEU A 340 5.13 -1.60 22.02
CA LEU A 340 4.70 -1.08 23.32
C LEU A 340 5.87 -0.95 24.29
N LEU A 341 6.77 -1.95 24.34
CA LEU A 341 8.00 -1.88 25.13
C LEU A 341 8.91 -0.76 24.65
N ALA A 342 8.99 -0.53 23.34
CA ALA A 342 9.76 0.58 22.78
C ALA A 342 9.20 1.93 23.22
N ILE A 343 7.88 2.11 23.22
CA ILE A 343 7.23 3.32 23.73
C ILE A 343 7.52 3.49 25.24
N ILE A 344 7.46 2.42 26.04
CA ILE A 344 7.73 2.50 27.48
C ILE A 344 9.19 2.90 27.75
N VAL A 345 10.16 2.32 27.04
CA VAL A 345 11.59 2.48 27.32
C VAL A 345 12.19 3.69 26.62
N PHE A 346 11.91 3.86 25.33
CA PHE A 346 12.50 4.89 24.47
C PHE A 346 11.58 6.09 24.27
N GLN A 347 10.34 6.02 24.78
CA GLN A 347 9.32 7.03 24.50
C GLN A 347 9.15 7.22 22.99
N ALA A 348 9.30 6.16 22.19
CA ALA A 348 9.06 6.19 20.76
C ALA A 348 8.76 4.76 20.27
N PRO A 349 7.81 4.55 19.34
CA PRO A 349 7.64 3.25 18.75
C PRO A 349 8.79 2.97 17.77
N PHE A 350 9.15 1.69 17.58
CA PHE A 350 10.14 1.36 16.54
C PHE A 350 9.54 1.58 15.16
N LEU A 351 8.27 1.21 14.97
CA LEU A 351 7.52 1.38 13.74
C LEU A 351 6.01 1.50 14.04
N PRO A 352 5.22 2.17 13.19
CA PRO A 352 3.76 2.24 13.34
C PRO A 352 3.11 0.85 13.38
N GLN A 353 1.98 0.70 14.08
CA GLN A 353 1.31 -0.59 14.28
C GLN A 353 0.55 -1.06 13.02
N LYS A 354 1.31 -1.48 12.00
CA LYS A 354 0.78 -1.92 10.70
C LYS A 354 0.46 -3.42 10.52
N PRO A 355 0.91 -4.40 11.34
CA PRO A 355 0.84 -5.80 10.92
C PRO A 355 -0.57 -6.40 10.95
N PHE A 356 -1.53 -5.77 11.60
CA PHE A 356 -2.81 -6.41 11.83
C PHE A 356 -3.78 -6.36 10.66
N LEU A 357 -3.93 -5.18 10.05
CA LEU A 357 -4.96 -4.93 9.03
C LEU A 357 -4.82 -5.90 7.86
N PHE A 358 -3.64 -6.01 7.27
CA PHE A 358 -3.41 -6.91 6.13
C PHE A 358 -2.72 -8.21 6.50
N PHE A 359 -1.59 -8.18 7.21
CA PHE A 359 -0.80 -9.39 7.46
C PHE A 359 -1.49 -10.36 8.44
N GLY A 360 -1.96 -9.89 9.59
CA GLY A 360 -2.72 -10.68 10.55
C GLY A 360 -4.06 -11.16 9.96
N GLY A 361 -4.77 -10.27 9.27
CA GLY A 361 -6.00 -10.61 8.56
C GLY A 361 -5.79 -11.67 7.45
N ALA A 362 -4.69 -11.61 6.69
CA ALA A 362 -4.35 -12.62 5.70
C ALA A 362 -4.05 -13.98 6.35
N ALA A 363 -3.29 -14.01 7.44
CA ALA A 363 -3.01 -15.24 8.18
C ALA A 363 -4.29 -15.91 8.69
N ILE A 364 -5.20 -15.15 9.30
CA ILE A 364 -6.43 -15.72 9.85
C ILE A 364 -7.43 -16.15 8.76
N SER A 365 -7.48 -15.42 7.63
CA SER A 365 -8.34 -15.75 6.49
C SER A 365 -7.86 -17.02 5.77
N MET A 366 -6.54 -17.21 5.65
CA MET A 366 -5.98 -18.47 5.14
C MET A 366 -6.18 -19.63 6.12
N ALA A 367 -6.11 -19.38 7.43
CA ALA A 367 -6.42 -20.39 8.43
C ALA A 367 -7.89 -20.82 8.33
N LEU A 368 -8.81 -19.88 8.14
CA LEU A 368 -10.21 -20.19 7.87
C LEU A 368 -10.35 -20.99 6.57
N ALA A 369 -9.68 -20.59 5.49
CA ALA A 369 -9.74 -21.28 4.21
C ALA A 369 -9.33 -22.75 4.32
N PHE A 370 -8.17 -23.02 4.93
CA PHE A 370 -7.71 -24.38 5.14
C PHE A 370 -8.57 -25.11 6.19
N GLY A 371 -9.03 -24.42 7.22
CA GLY A 371 -9.90 -25.00 8.26
C GLY A 371 -11.24 -25.48 7.70
N LEU A 372 -11.89 -24.68 6.84
CA LEU A 372 -13.10 -25.07 6.14
C LEU A 372 -12.85 -26.26 5.19
N ALA A 373 -11.70 -26.26 4.50
CA ALA A 373 -11.32 -27.37 3.64
C ALA A 373 -11.25 -28.70 4.42
N GLU A 374 -10.61 -28.70 5.59
CA GLU A 374 -10.53 -29.86 6.49
C GLU A 374 -11.90 -30.24 7.05
N PHE A 375 -12.60 -29.27 7.63
CA PHE A 375 -13.87 -29.52 8.31
C PHE A 375 -14.92 -30.11 7.36
N ILE A 376 -15.06 -29.54 6.17
CA ILE A 376 -16.01 -30.02 5.16
C ILE A 376 -15.62 -31.43 4.71
N ASN A 377 -14.34 -31.68 4.43
CA ASN A 377 -13.88 -33.00 3.96
C ASN A 377 -14.08 -34.09 5.02
N ASP A 378 -13.88 -33.77 6.30
CA ASP A 378 -13.97 -34.72 7.40
C ASP A 378 -15.41 -34.96 7.86
N LYS A 379 -16.24 -33.90 7.90
CA LYS A 379 -17.55 -33.94 8.57
C LYS A 379 -18.74 -33.93 7.62
N ILE A 380 -18.61 -33.37 6.42
CA ILE A 380 -19.75 -33.19 5.50
C ILE A 380 -19.63 -34.15 4.32
N LYS A 381 -20.36 -35.26 4.40
CA LYS A 381 -20.43 -36.25 3.31
C LYS A 381 -21.65 -36.09 2.39
N ASN A 382 -22.69 -35.39 2.87
CA ASN A 382 -23.93 -35.22 2.11
C ASN A 382 -23.78 -34.10 1.07
N GLN A 383 -23.95 -34.46 -0.21
CA GLN A 383 -23.85 -33.53 -1.34
C GLN A 383 -24.88 -32.38 -1.31
N ASN A 384 -26.08 -32.61 -0.74
CA ASN A 384 -27.10 -31.56 -0.61
C ASN A 384 -26.66 -30.52 0.43
N ILE A 385 -26.06 -30.96 1.53
CA ILE A 385 -25.48 -30.06 2.54
C ILE A 385 -24.31 -29.28 1.94
N MET A 386 -23.42 -29.94 1.19
CA MET A 386 -22.33 -29.25 0.49
C MET A 386 -22.85 -28.19 -0.49
N SER A 387 -23.91 -28.48 -1.23
CA SER A 387 -24.53 -27.55 -2.16
C SER A 387 -25.13 -26.35 -1.43
N GLY A 388 -25.84 -26.59 -0.33
CA GLY A 388 -26.39 -25.53 0.52
C GLY A 388 -25.31 -24.64 1.14
N LEU A 389 -24.24 -25.25 1.66
CA LEU A 389 -23.08 -24.53 2.19
C LEU A 389 -22.36 -23.71 1.11
N PHE A 390 -22.22 -24.25 -0.10
CA PHE A 390 -21.65 -23.51 -1.22
C PHE A 390 -22.51 -22.28 -1.55
N ILE A 391 -23.83 -22.44 -1.72
CA ILE A 391 -24.73 -21.33 -2.06
C ILE A 391 -24.68 -20.26 -0.97
N LEU A 392 -24.78 -20.66 0.30
CA LEU A 392 -24.70 -19.75 1.43
C LEU A 392 -23.36 -19.00 1.47
N GLY A 393 -22.24 -19.74 1.36
CA GLY A 393 -20.91 -19.15 1.35
C GLY A 393 -20.68 -18.21 0.16
N TRP A 394 -21.23 -18.54 -1.01
CA TRP A 394 -21.13 -17.71 -2.20
C TRP A 394 -21.92 -16.40 -2.07
N ILE A 395 -23.11 -16.43 -1.48
CA ILE A 395 -23.91 -15.23 -1.20
C ILE A 395 -23.22 -14.35 -0.15
N ILE A 396 -22.68 -14.95 0.91
CA ILE A 396 -21.89 -14.21 1.91
C ILE A 396 -20.66 -13.58 1.26
N LEU A 397 -19.90 -14.33 0.45
CA LEU A 397 -18.75 -13.78 -0.26
C LEU A 397 -19.17 -12.61 -1.17
N ALA A 398 -20.23 -12.78 -1.97
CA ALA A 398 -20.73 -11.73 -2.85
C ALA A 398 -21.06 -10.44 -2.08
N SER A 399 -21.65 -10.57 -0.88
CA SER A 399 -21.99 -9.41 -0.05
C SER A 399 -20.77 -8.71 0.53
N GLN A 400 -19.68 -9.42 0.82
CA GLN A 400 -18.47 -8.84 1.42
C GLN A 400 -17.49 -8.26 0.40
N LEU A 401 -17.58 -8.67 -0.87
CA LEU A 401 -16.76 -8.10 -1.95
C LEU A 401 -17.19 -6.66 -2.29
N LEU A 402 -16.33 -5.94 -3.00
CA LEU A 402 -16.47 -4.51 -3.30
C LEU A 402 -17.85 -4.11 -3.86
N GLY A 403 -18.44 -4.89 -4.76
CA GLY A 403 -19.76 -4.60 -5.35
C GLY A 403 -20.97 -4.96 -4.48
N GLY A 404 -20.75 -5.57 -3.32
CA GLY A 404 -21.75 -6.02 -2.37
C GLY A 404 -22.23 -4.91 -1.43
N SER A 405 -22.16 -5.17 -0.11
CA SER A 405 -22.66 -4.28 0.94
C SER A 405 -21.85 -3.00 1.06
N PHE A 406 -20.58 -2.99 0.64
CA PHE A 406 -19.76 -1.79 0.60
C PHE A 406 -20.42 -0.68 -0.24
N MET A 407 -21.01 -1.01 -1.39
CA MET A 407 -21.73 -0.03 -2.21
C MET A 407 -23.12 0.33 -1.68
N ASP A 408 -23.58 -0.34 -0.63
CA ASP A 408 -24.82 0.01 0.07
C ASP A 408 -24.58 0.92 1.26
N ASP A 409 -23.32 1.02 1.72
CA ASP A 409 -22.94 1.91 2.79
C ASP A 409 -23.12 3.39 2.39
N PRO A 410 -23.85 4.21 3.18
CA PRO A 410 -24.03 5.62 2.89
C PRO A 410 -22.72 6.42 2.87
N GLY A 411 -21.73 6.05 3.69
CA GLY A 411 -20.40 6.67 3.72
C GLY A 411 -19.63 6.41 2.43
N ALA A 412 -19.60 5.16 1.97
CA ALA A 412 -18.99 4.79 0.70
C ALA A 412 -19.65 5.50 -0.50
N ARG A 413 -20.99 5.63 -0.49
CA ARG A 413 -21.73 6.38 -1.52
C ARG A 413 -21.42 7.87 -1.50
N LYS A 414 -21.29 8.47 -0.31
CA LYS A 414 -20.86 9.87 -0.15
C LYS A 414 -19.45 10.06 -0.72
N GLN A 415 -18.53 9.15 -0.41
CA GLN A 415 -17.17 9.22 -0.90
C GLN A 415 -17.09 9.03 -2.42
N PHE A 416 -17.87 8.09 -2.97
CA PHE A 416 -18.01 7.89 -4.41
C PHE A 416 -18.41 9.16 -5.18
N LEU A 417 -19.33 9.96 -4.62
CA LEU A 417 -19.68 11.27 -5.20
C LEU A 417 -18.57 12.30 -5.03
N ALA A 418 -17.89 12.30 -3.88
CA ALA A 418 -16.81 13.24 -3.59
C ALA A 418 -15.65 13.11 -4.59
N VAL A 419 -15.24 11.88 -4.92
CA VAL A 419 -14.08 11.63 -5.82
C VAL A 419 -14.35 11.92 -7.30
N LYS A 420 -15.63 12.14 -7.65
CA LYS A 420 -16.07 12.54 -9.00
C LYS A 420 -16.23 14.04 -9.15
N GLN A 421 -16.23 14.79 -8.05
CA GLN A 421 -16.18 16.24 -8.14
C GLN A 421 -14.92 16.65 -8.90
N PRO A 422 -14.99 17.72 -9.71
CA PRO A 422 -13.81 18.25 -10.35
C PRO A 422 -12.76 18.59 -9.29
N LEU A 423 -11.48 18.48 -9.67
CA LEU A 423 -10.42 19.14 -8.92
C LEU A 423 -10.81 20.60 -8.71
N ARG A 424 -10.43 21.16 -7.57
CA ARG A 424 -10.64 22.58 -7.30
C ARG A 424 -10.00 23.38 -8.45
N GLU A 425 -10.72 24.36 -8.98
CA GLU A 425 -10.33 25.17 -10.14
C GLU A 425 -8.88 25.69 -10.00
N GLU A 426 -8.53 26.13 -8.79
CA GLU A 426 -7.19 26.58 -8.42
C GLU A 426 -6.06 25.58 -8.75
N TYR A 427 -6.31 24.26 -8.65
CA TYR A 427 -5.30 23.25 -9.00
C TYR A 427 -5.31 22.88 -10.49
N LEU A 428 -6.45 23.01 -11.17
CA LEU A 428 -6.53 22.70 -12.61
C LEU A 428 -5.69 23.69 -13.41
N ASP A 429 -5.93 24.99 -13.20
CA ASP A 429 -5.19 26.06 -13.85
C ASP A 429 -3.68 25.95 -13.55
N LEU A 430 -3.35 25.62 -12.30
CA LEU A 430 -1.97 25.39 -11.88
C LEU A 430 -1.32 24.21 -12.61
N ILE A 431 -2.00 23.06 -12.69
CA ILE A 431 -1.47 21.87 -13.36
C ILE A 431 -1.24 22.17 -14.84
N GLU A 432 -2.25 22.72 -15.54
CA GLU A 432 -2.14 23.07 -16.97
C GLU A 432 -1.01 24.09 -17.22
N GLY A 433 -0.91 25.11 -16.35
CA GLY A 433 0.16 26.10 -16.41
C GLY A 433 1.55 25.49 -16.25
N LEU A 434 1.73 24.59 -15.28
CA LEU A 434 3.00 23.93 -15.04
C LEU A 434 3.35 22.91 -16.13
N GLU A 435 2.38 22.16 -16.67
CA GLU A 435 2.60 21.21 -17.77
C GLU A 435 3.24 21.86 -19.01
N SER A 436 2.97 23.15 -19.23
CA SER A 436 3.55 23.92 -20.34
C SER A 436 5.02 24.28 -20.17
N ILE A 437 5.61 24.06 -18.98
CA ILE A 437 6.99 24.46 -18.67
C ILE A 437 7.98 23.37 -19.09
N ASP A 438 8.85 23.72 -20.04
CA ASP A 438 9.95 22.85 -20.47
C ASP A 438 10.86 22.47 -19.30
N ASN A 439 11.22 21.19 -19.24
CA ASN A 439 12.10 20.62 -18.22
C ASN A 439 11.64 20.87 -16.77
N LEU A 440 10.34 21.08 -16.54
CA LEU A 440 9.77 21.24 -15.18
C LEU A 440 10.28 20.17 -14.21
N SER A 441 10.32 18.93 -14.69
CA SER A 441 10.74 17.78 -13.90
C SER A 441 12.21 17.86 -13.48
N GLU A 442 13.08 18.62 -14.15
CA GLU A 442 14.50 18.77 -13.78
C GLU A 442 14.71 19.83 -12.69
N LEU A 443 13.73 20.71 -12.46
CA LEU A 443 13.82 21.81 -11.51
C LEU A 443 13.61 21.33 -10.08
N THR A 444 14.41 21.86 -9.15
CA THR A 444 14.16 21.75 -7.71
C THR A 444 13.32 22.93 -7.24
N VAL A 445 12.09 22.65 -6.79
CA VAL A 445 11.07 23.65 -6.49
C VAL A 445 10.93 23.85 -4.98
N LEU A 446 11.01 25.11 -4.51
CA LEU A 446 10.49 25.47 -3.19
C LEU A 446 8.99 25.78 -3.33
N SER A 447 8.14 25.00 -2.67
CA SER A 447 6.68 25.07 -2.80
C SER A 447 6.00 25.55 -1.51
N SER A 448 4.82 26.18 -1.63
CA SER A 448 3.92 26.52 -0.53
C SER A 448 3.29 25.33 0.22
N GLY A 449 3.81 24.11 0.04
CA GLY A 449 3.29 22.90 0.67
C GLY A 449 2.21 22.17 -0.14
N LEU A 450 2.29 22.24 -1.47
CA LEU A 450 1.26 21.73 -2.40
C LEU A 450 1.53 20.27 -2.84
N GLY A 451 1.57 19.36 -1.87
CA GLY A 451 1.91 17.96 -2.14
C GLY A 451 0.99 17.27 -3.15
N GLU A 452 -0.27 17.69 -3.24
CA GLU A 452 -1.29 17.09 -4.12
C GLU A 452 -0.97 17.24 -5.60
N VAL A 453 -0.26 18.31 -5.98
CA VAL A 453 0.14 18.56 -7.38
C VAL A 453 1.07 17.46 -7.89
N SER A 454 1.85 16.85 -6.99
CA SER A 454 2.75 15.74 -7.34
C SER A 454 2.03 14.46 -7.75
N ALA A 455 0.73 14.33 -7.50
CA ALA A 455 -0.05 13.21 -8.02
C ALA A 455 -0.32 13.32 -9.53
N PHE A 456 -0.08 14.49 -10.12
CA PHE A 456 -0.33 14.81 -11.52
C PHE A 456 0.94 15.20 -12.28
N LEU A 457 1.94 15.76 -11.60
CA LEU A 457 3.17 16.24 -12.22
C LEU A 457 4.42 15.72 -11.48
N PRO A 458 5.52 15.39 -12.19
CA PRO A 458 6.70 14.79 -11.61
C PRO A 458 7.65 15.81 -10.95
N LEU A 459 7.10 16.71 -10.13
CA LEU A 459 7.81 17.80 -9.44
C LEU A 459 8.88 17.28 -8.48
N ASN A 460 10.06 17.91 -8.47
CA ASN A 460 11.03 17.73 -7.39
C ASN A 460 10.91 18.90 -6.42
N TYR A 461 10.81 18.61 -5.13
CA TYR A 461 10.80 19.63 -4.10
C TYR A 461 12.16 19.78 -3.45
N TYR A 462 12.47 21.01 -3.07
CA TYR A 462 13.58 21.28 -2.18
C TYR A 462 13.33 20.66 -0.80
N ILE A 463 12.08 20.61 -0.32
CA ILE A 463 11.70 20.00 0.95
C ILE A 463 10.28 19.43 0.83
N SER A 464 10.04 18.26 1.42
CA SER A 464 8.69 17.72 1.60
C SER A 464 7.85 18.64 2.48
N TYR A 465 6.58 18.81 2.17
CA TYR A 465 5.65 19.53 3.04
C TYR A 465 5.37 18.79 4.36
N ASN A 466 5.56 17.47 4.41
CA ASN A 466 5.33 16.63 5.58
C ASN A 466 6.60 15.87 5.97
N ILE A 467 7.02 16.01 7.22
CA ILE A 467 8.25 15.38 7.72
C ILE A 467 8.18 13.84 7.70
N HIS A 468 7.00 13.25 7.90
CA HIS A 468 6.82 11.79 7.86
C HIS A 468 6.93 11.20 6.45
N PHE A 469 6.81 12.06 5.43
CA PHE A 469 6.99 11.68 4.03
C PHE A 469 8.33 12.19 3.48
N SER A 470 9.23 12.66 4.34
CA SER A 470 10.58 13.02 3.93
C SER A 470 11.44 11.77 3.74
N HIS A 471 12.26 11.75 2.68
CA HIS A 471 13.33 10.76 2.57
C HIS A 471 14.31 10.93 3.77
N PRO A 472 14.72 9.87 4.48
CA PRO A 472 15.55 10.02 5.67
C PRO A 472 16.92 10.68 5.40
N ALA A 473 17.51 10.40 4.23
CA ALA A 473 18.75 11.03 3.77
C ALA A 473 18.58 12.49 3.28
N ALA A 474 17.39 13.09 3.37
CA ALA A 474 17.14 14.42 2.80
C ALA A 474 17.62 15.58 3.67
N GLY A 475 17.90 15.37 4.97
CA GLY A 475 18.24 16.45 5.90
C GLY A 475 17.08 17.43 6.10
N PHE A 476 15.91 16.91 6.48
CA PHE A 476 14.67 17.70 6.55
C PHE A 476 14.81 18.97 7.41
N PHE A 477 15.36 18.84 8.62
CA PHE A 477 15.48 19.98 9.53
C PHE A 477 16.46 21.03 9.03
N ASP A 478 17.59 20.62 8.44
CA ASP A 478 18.55 21.57 7.88
C ASP A 478 17.91 22.39 6.74
N ARG A 479 17.12 21.73 5.88
CA ARG A 479 16.33 22.40 4.83
C ARG A 479 15.25 23.31 5.42
N PHE A 480 14.54 22.86 6.46
CA PHE A 480 13.51 23.64 7.13
C PHE A 480 14.07 24.91 7.78
N TYR A 481 15.16 24.78 8.56
CA TYR A 481 15.84 25.92 9.19
C TYR A 481 16.46 26.85 8.15
N PHE A 482 16.99 26.31 7.06
CA PHE A 482 17.44 27.12 5.93
C PHE A 482 16.30 27.96 5.34
N ILE A 483 15.12 27.36 5.09
CA ILE A 483 13.95 28.10 4.59
C ILE A 483 13.48 29.14 5.61
N SER A 484 13.45 28.82 6.90
CA SER A 484 13.14 29.79 7.95
C SER A 484 14.06 31.01 7.89
N ASN A 485 15.38 30.81 7.81
CA ASN A 485 16.36 31.88 7.64
C ASN A 485 16.20 32.62 6.28
N LEU A 486 15.86 31.89 5.22
CA LEU A 486 15.63 32.43 3.90
C LEU A 486 14.42 33.38 3.91
N THR A 487 13.31 33.01 4.55
CA THR A 487 12.12 33.87 4.69
C THR A 487 12.37 35.12 5.53
N ALA A 488 13.38 35.09 6.41
CA ALA A 488 13.82 36.24 7.21
C ALA A 488 14.85 37.16 6.50
N ALA A 489 15.03 37.01 5.18
CA ALA A 489 15.93 37.87 4.42
C ALA A 489 15.52 39.35 4.49
N SER A 490 16.50 40.23 4.55
CA SER A 490 16.30 41.68 4.72
C SER A 490 15.97 42.42 3.43
N SER A 491 16.27 41.81 2.28
CA SER A 491 16.06 42.39 0.95
C SER A 491 15.99 41.30 -0.12
N ALA A 492 15.43 41.62 -1.29
CA ALA A 492 15.40 40.69 -2.43
C ALA A 492 16.80 40.21 -2.88
N LYS A 493 17.83 41.05 -2.74
CA LYS A 493 19.22 40.66 -3.04
C LYS A 493 19.73 39.63 -2.03
N ASP A 494 19.49 39.88 -0.74
CA ASP A 494 19.87 38.96 0.34
C ASP A 494 19.15 37.60 0.18
N PHE A 495 17.84 37.64 -0.08
CA PHE A 495 17.03 36.45 -0.39
C PHE A 495 17.60 35.64 -1.55
N TYR A 496 17.87 36.29 -2.69
CA TYR A 496 18.44 35.63 -3.85
C TYR A 496 19.83 35.02 -3.58
N GLN A 497 20.71 35.72 -2.85
CA GLN A 497 22.04 35.20 -2.53
C GLN A 497 21.97 33.98 -1.59
N LYS A 498 21.13 34.04 -0.55
CA LYS A 498 20.87 32.89 0.32
C LYS A 498 20.34 31.71 -0.47
N LEU A 499 19.37 31.95 -1.36
CA LEU A 499 18.77 30.93 -2.22
C LEU A 499 19.79 30.24 -3.12
N LYS A 500 20.73 30.98 -3.73
CA LYS A 500 21.82 30.40 -4.55
C LYS A 500 22.83 29.59 -3.73
N MET A 501 22.91 29.84 -2.42
CA MET A 501 23.76 29.12 -1.47
C MET A 501 22.98 28.05 -0.69
N ALA A 502 21.83 27.61 -1.21
CA ALA A 502 21.01 26.61 -0.55
C ALA A 502 21.82 25.34 -0.25
N PRO A 503 21.76 24.83 0.98
CA PRO A 503 22.38 23.55 1.30
C PRO A 503 21.64 22.45 0.52
N PHE A 504 22.35 21.37 0.19
CA PHE A 504 21.81 20.21 -0.53
C PHE A 504 21.30 20.45 -1.96
N GLY A 505 21.85 21.46 -2.63
CA GLY A 505 21.62 21.74 -4.06
C GLY A 505 20.83 23.04 -4.29
N PRO A 506 20.81 23.52 -5.55
CA PRO A 506 20.14 24.77 -5.89
C PRO A 506 18.62 24.64 -5.73
N ILE A 507 17.99 25.76 -5.39
CA ILE A 507 16.55 25.97 -5.61
C ILE A 507 16.43 26.65 -6.98
N ASP A 508 15.81 25.97 -7.94
CA ASP A 508 15.73 26.45 -9.33
C ASP A 508 14.46 27.27 -9.59
N ALA A 509 13.42 27.01 -8.80
CA ALA A 509 12.13 27.67 -8.94
C ALA A 509 11.37 27.77 -7.61
N LEU A 510 10.40 28.70 -7.59
CA LEU A 510 9.46 28.91 -6.50
C LEU A 510 8.04 28.67 -7.03
N LEU A 511 7.28 27.79 -6.37
CA LEU A 511 5.86 27.57 -6.63
C LEU A 511 5.07 28.04 -5.41
N LEU A 512 4.44 29.21 -5.52
CA LEU A 512 3.94 29.93 -4.35
C LEU A 512 2.43 30.14 -4.44
N LEU A 513 1.72 29.84 -3.35
CA LEU A 513 0.35 30.27 -3.10
C LEU A 513 0.35 31.74 -2.71
N LYS A 514 -0.51 32.56 -3.35
CA LYS A 514 -0.63 33.99 -3.06
C LYS A 514 -1.39 34.22 -1.77
N GLY A 515 -0.81 35.03 -0.88
CA GLY A 515 -1.48 35.60 0.30
C GLY A 515 -1.44 37.13 0.28
N ASP A 516 -1.93 37.73 1.36
CA ASP A 516 -2.01 39.19 1.49
C ASP A 516 -0.62 39.80 1.82
N GLY A 517 0.15 40.11 0.78
CA GLY A 517 1.50 40.70 0.89
C GLY A 517 2.62 39.72 1.21
N PHE A 518 2.31 38.43 1.31
CA PHE A 518 3.28 37.35 1.51
C PHE A 518 2.81 36.06 0.83
N TYR A 519 3.72 35.10 0.71
CA TYR A 519 3.47 33.74 0.26
C TYR A 519 3.63 32.78 1.45
N PRO A 520 2.56 32.10 1.92
CA PRO A 520 2.69 31.09 2.97
C PRO A 520 3.45 29.86 2.46
N ILE A 521 4.34 29.33 3.29
CA ILE A 521 5.03 28.06 3.08
C ILE A 521 4.65 27.14 4.23
N ASN A 522 3.77 26.18 3.95
CA ASN A 522 3.17 25.34 4.96
C ASN A 522 3.92 24.01 5.12
N PHE A 523 4.15 23.63 6.38
CA PHE A 523 4.73 22.36 6.76
C PHE A 523 3.84 21.62 7.74
N TRP A 524 3.85 20.30 7.65
CA TRP A 524 3.28 19.40 8.63
C TRP A 524 4.41 18.78 9.43
N LEU A 525 4.59 19.29 10.66
CA LEU A 525 5.68 18.91 11.55
C LEU A 525 5.16 17.97 12.64
N ASP A 526 5.97 16.98 12.97
CA ASP A 526 5.70 16.08 14.08
C ASP A 526 5.89 16.80 15.43
N LYS A 527 4.98 16.52 16.37
CA LYS A 527 4.99 17.01 17.74
C LYS A 527 4.85 15.84 18.71
N TYR A 528 5.52 14.72 18.43
CA TYR A 528 5.39 13.50 19.22
C TYR A 528 5.52 13.77 20.74
N PRO A 529 4.66 13.17 21.58
CA PRO A 529 3.56 12.25 21.25
C PRO A 529 2.21 12.97 21.00
N LEU A 530 2.19 14.30 20.87
CA LEU A 530 0.97 15.11 20.70
C LEU A 530 0.40 15.07 19.27
N GLY A 531 0.83 14.11 18.45
CA GLY A 531 0.52 14.05 17.03
C GLY A 531 1.39 14.99 16.21
N ALA A 532 0.82 15.58 15.16
CA ALA A 532 1.51 16.48 14.26
C ALA A 532 0.68 17.74 14.03
N GLY A 533 1.31 18.83 13.59
CA GLY A 533 0.65 20.12 13.39
C GLY A 533 1.23 20.95 12.26
N GLY A 534 0.41 21.87 11.77
CA GLY A 534 0.81 22.84 10.76
C GLY A 534 1.77 23.89 11.33
N GLU A 535 2.79 24.22 10.55
CA GLU A 535 3.71 25.34 10.76
C GLU A 535 3.75 26.17 9.47
N GLU A 536 3.53 27.49 9.56
CA GLU A 536 3.53 28.40 8.42
C GLU A 536 4.74 29.32 8.50
N LEU A 537 5.60 29.29 7.47
CA LEU A 537 6.61 30.31 7.26
C LEU A 537 6.08 31.35 6.25
N ARG A 538 6.28 32.63 6.53
CA ARG A 538 5.78 33.72 5.69
C ARG A 538 6.89 34.32 4.85
N LEU A 539 6.84 34.10 3.55
CA LEU A 539 7.76 34.70 2.60
C LEU A 539 7.21 36.04 2.10
N SER A 540 7.79 37.17 2.51
CA SER A 540 7.35 38.48 2.03
C SER A 540 7.43 38.59 0.49
N ALA A 541 6.39 39.14 -0.13
CA ALA A 541 6.35 39.32 -1.58
C ALA A 541 7.43 40.28 -2.09
N ASP A 542 7.87 41.23 -1.26
CA ASP A 542 8.90 42.23 -1.59
C ASP A 542 10.30 41.60 -1.79
N LEU A 543 10.49 40.35 -1.33
CA LEU A 543 11.75 39.61 -1.50
C LEU A 543 11.89 39.03 -2.92
N ILE A 544 10.81 39.00 -3.71
CA ILE A 544 10.78 38.45 -5.06
C ILE A 544 10.57 39.59 -6.05
N ASN A 545 11.55 39.81 -6.93
CA ASN A 545 11.43 40.81 -7.99
C ASN A 545 12.04 40.34 -9.32
N GLU A 546 11.70 41.06 -10.39
CA GLU A 546 12.10 40.72 -11.76
C GLU A 546 13.61 40.79 -12.01
N ARG A 547 14.39 41.39 -11.11
CA ARG A 547 15.86 41.40 -11.26
C ARG A 547 16.44 40.00 -11.06
N TYR A 548 15.88 39.23 -10.12
CA TYR A 548 16.41 37.94 -9.68
C TYR A 548 15.55 36.75 -10.09
N PHE A 549 14.28 37.00 -10.41
CA PHE A 549 13.31 35.96 -10.73
C PHE A 549 12.62 36.26 -12.06
N ALA A 550 12.38 35.23 -12.86
CA ALA A 550 11.52 35.29 -14.03
C ALA A 550 10.17 34.68 -13.67
N LYS A 551 9.10 35.47 -13.74
CA LYS A 551 7.73 34.96 -13.59
C LYS A 551 7.37 34.18 -14.85
N ILE A 552 7.10 32.88 -14.71
CA ILE A 552 6.78 32.00 -15.84
C ILE A 552 5.28 31.77 -15.94
N PHE A 553 4.63 31.60 -14.79
CA PHE A 553 3.19 31.37 -14.70
C PHE A 553 2.60 32.15 -13.52
N GLU A 554 1.39 32.64 -13.68
CA GLU A 554 0.62 33.30 -12.63
C GLU A 554 -0.88 33.18 -12.94
N ASP A 555 -1.64 32.68 -11.97
CA ASP A 555 -3.10 32.69 -12.00
C ASP A 555 -3.66 33.48 -10.81
N LYS A 556 -4.93 33.29 -10.47
CA LYS A 556 -5.57 33.97 -9.32
C LYS A 556 -4.98 33.56 -7.96
N HIS A 557 -4.54 32.31 -7.82
CA HIS A 557 -4.15 31.67 -6.57
C HIS A 557 -2.65 31.42 -6.46
N PHE A 558 -1.96 31.17 -7.56
CA PHE A 558 -0.58 30.70 -7.60
C PHE A 558 0.31 31.55 -8.49
N VAL A 559 1.60 31.49 -8.21
CA VAL A 559 2.65 32.06 -9.06
C VAL A 559 3.85 31.13 -9.09
N PHE A 560 4.42 30.95 -10.29
CA PHE A 560 5.63 30.17 -10.50
C PHE A 560 6.75 31.09 -10.99
N TYR A 561 7.82 31.15 -10.21
CA TYR A 561 9.02 31.91 -10.53
C TYR A 561 10.18 30.96 -10.83
N LYS A 562 10.89 31.19 -11.93
CA LYS A 562 12.20 30.60 -12.18
C LYS A 562 13.30 31.53 -11.68
N VAL A 563 14.30 30.98 -11.02
CA VAL A 563 15.47 31.72 -10.55
C VAL A 563 16.37 32.03 -11.74
N LYS A 564 16.84 33.28 -11.88
CA LYS A 564 17.68 33.73 -13.00
C LYS A 564 19.14 33.27 -12.91
#